data_AF-A0A8H9GYG2-F1
#
_entry.id   AF-A0A8H9GYG2-F1
#
_cell.length_a   1.000
_cell.length_b   1.000
_cell.length_c   1.000
_cell.angle_alpha   90.00
_cell.angle_beta   90.00
_cell.angle_gamma   90.00
#
_symmetry.space_group_name_H-M   'P 1'
#
loop_
_entity.id
_entity.type
_entity.pdbx_description
1 polymer ?
#
loop_
_entity_poly.entity_id
_entity_poly.type
_entity_poly.pdbx_seq_one_letter_code
_entity_poly.pdbx_strand_id
1 'polypeptide(L)'
;MMQGSPDIVGDSPAWLSFIWIAFTTALGLMLLGIYFIPVDWWVKGYLYMGTLFLTASTLTLSKSLRDRHEHERLVNRVKSARTEQVLSKFDT
;
A
#
# COMPACT_ATOMS: atom_id res chain seq x y z
N MET A 1 4.28 -10.55 -33.66
CA MET A 1 4.56 -11.51 -32.58
C MET A 1 4.19 -10.82 -31.27
N MET A 2 3.07 -11.19 -30.65
CA MET A 2 2.59 -10.55 -29.42
C MET A 2 3.51 -10.94 -28.25
N GLN A 3 4.27 -9.96 -27.75
CA GLN A 3 5.08 -10.11 -26.53
C GLN A 3 4.16 -10.48 -25.37
N GLY A 4 4.50 -11.56 -24.67
CA GLY A 4 3.72 -12.15 -23.59
C GLY A 4 3.31 -11.13 -22.53
N SER A 5 2.09 -11.31 -22.02
CA SER A 5 1.59 -10.61 -20.84
C SER A 5 2.64 -10.72 -19.72
N PRO A 6 3.10 -9.61 -19.12
CA PRO A 6 3.85 -9.69 -17.87
C PRO A 6 2.92 -10.34 -16.85
N ASP A 7 3.25 -11.58 -16.50
CA ASP A 7 2.70 -12.32 -15.39
C ASP A 7 2.73 -11.41 -14.16
N ILE A 8 1.54 -11.17 -13.59
CA ILE A 8 1.40 -10.60 -12.27
C ILE A 8 1.93 -11.67 -11.32
N VAL A 9 3.25 -11.69 -11.11
CA VAL A 9 3.89 -12.53 -10.10
C VAL A 9 3.33 -12.06 -8.76
N GLY A 10 2.33 -12.77 -8.26
CA GLY A 10 1.81 -12.57 -6.92
C GLY A 10 2.88 -12.95 -5.91
N ASP A 11 2.98 -12.17 -4.84
CA ASP A 11 3.87 -12.51 -3.74
C ASP A 11 3.55 -13.89 -3.17
N SER A 12 4.59 -14.67 -2.85
CA SER A 12 4.41 -15.98 -2.22
C SER A 12 3.63 -15.86 -0.90
N PRO A 13 2.71 -16.81 -0.58
CA PRO A 13 1.97 -16.79 0.67
C PRO A 13 2.85 -16.68 1.92
N ALA A 14 4.03 -17.30 1.89
CA ALA A 14 4.99 -17.24 3.00
C ALA A 14 5.54 -15.82 3.22
N TRP A 15 5.77 -15.06 2.14
CA TRP A 15 6.23 -13.67 2.21
C TRP A 15 5.15 -12.77 2.84
N LEU A 16 3.90 -12.97 2.44
CA LEU A 16 2.77 -12.22 3.00
C LEU A 16 2.62 -12.49 4.50
N SER A 17 2.72 -13.74 4.94
CA SER A 17 2.71 -14.09 6.36
C SER A 17 3.84 -13.43 7.14
N PHE A 18 5.07 -13.43 6.60
CA PHE A 18 6.21 -12.78 7.23
C PHE A 18 5.98 -11.28 7.46
N ILE A 19 5.47 -10.56 6.44
CA ILE A 19 5.17 -9.12 6.56
C ILE A 19 4.16 -8.86 7.69
N TRP A 20 3.08 -9.63 7.74
CA TRP A 20 2.06 -9.46 8.77
C TRP A 20 2.59 -9.74 10.17
N ILE A 21 3.39 -10.80 10.35
CA ILE A 21 4.01 -11.13 11.63
C ILE A 21 5.01 -10.04 12.04
N ALA A 22 5.86 -9.57 11.14
CA ALA A 22 6.84 -8.52 11.43
C ALA A 22 6.14 -7.21 11.84
N PHE A 23 5.11 -6.79 11.10
CA PHE A 23 4.35 -5.57 11.40
C PHE A 23 3.63 -5.65 12.75
N THR A 24 2.89 -6.75 13.00
CA THR A 24 2.16 -6.92 14.26
C THR A 24 3.11 -7.05 15.46
N THR A 25 4.25 -7.71 15.29
CA THR A 25 5.29 -7.80 16.32
C THR A 25 5.89 -6.42 16.62
N ALA A 26 6.26 -5.65 15.60
CA ALA A 26 6.82 -4.30 15.77
C ALA A 26 5.81 -3.36 16.46
N LEU A 27 4.55 -3.36 16.03
CA LEU A 27 3.50 -2.57 16.65
C LEU A 27 3.27 -3.02 18.10
N GLY A 28 3.25 -4.33 18.35
CA GLY A 28 3.13 -4.90 19.70
C GLY A 28 4.26 -4.46 20.63
N LEU A 29 5.51 -4.51 20.17
CA LEU A 29 6.67 -4.05 20.94
C LEU A 29 6.58 -2.55 21.27
N MET A 30 6.12 -1.72 20.33
CA MET A 30 5.89 -0.29 20.60
C MET A 30 4.84 -0.07 21.69
N LEU A 31 3.70 -0.77 21.59
CA LEU A 31 2.61 -0.66 22.57
C LEU A 31 3.03 -1.18 23.96
N LEU A 32 3.83 -2.25 24.01
CA LEU A 32 4.44 -2.76 25.24
C LEU A 32 5.45 -1.75 25.82
N GLY A 33 6.26 -1.11 24.98
CA GLY A 33 7.18 -0.05 25.42
C GLY A 33 6.46 1.10 26.10
N ILE A 34 5.32 1.55 25.54
CA ILE A 34 4.47 2.58 26.17
C ILE A 34 3.90 2.07 27.51
N TYR A 35 3.55 0.78 27.60
CA TYR A 35 3.00 0.20 28.83
C TYR A 35 4.00 0.24 29.99
N PHE A 36 5.26 -0.15 29.72
CA PHE A 36 6.31 -0.25 30.74
C PHE A 36 6.88 1.11 31.18
N ILE A 37 6.66 2.18 30.44
CA ILE A 37 7.22 3.49 30.80
C ILE A 37 6.56 4.01 32.10
N PRO A 38 7.34 4.51 33.09
CA PRO A 38 6.80 4.96 34.38
C PRO A 38 6.28 6.40 34.31
N VAL A 39 5.23 6.63 33.51
CA VAL A 39 4.56 7.94 33.36
C VAL A 39 3.08 7.85 33.73
N ASP A 40 2.46 9.01 33.88
CA ASP A 40 1.04 9.15 34.17
C ASP A 40 0.16 8.51 33.07
N TRP A 41 -1.02 8.02 33.49
CA TRP A 41 -1.97 7.32 32.62
C TRP A 41 -2.43 8.19 31.43
N TRP A 42 -2.62 9.50 31.64
CA TRP A 42 -3.03 10.41 30.57
C TRP A 42 -1.97 10.52 29.47
N VAL A 43 -0.69 10.54 29.85
CA VAL A 43 0.44 10.59 28.91
C VAL A 43 0.54 9.29 28.12
N LYS A 44 0.36 8.14 28.77
CA LYS A 44 0.30 6.84 28.08
C LYS A 44 -0.82 6.83 27.04
N GLY A 45 -2.01 7.30 27.41
CA GLY A 45 -3.15 7.42 26.51
C GLY A 45 -2.85 8.27 25.27
N TYR A 46 -2.21 9.43 25.45
CA TYR A 46 -1.78 10.28 24.33
C TYR A 46 -0.81 9.56 23.40
N LEU A 47 0.19 8.87 23.95
CA LEU A 47 1.17 8.10 23.16
C LEU A 47 0.53 6.94 22.40
N TYR A 48 -0.42 6.24 23.03
CA TYR A 48 -1.19 5.18 22.37
C TYR A 48 -2.01 5.73 21.19
N MET A 49 -2.76 6.81 21.41
CA MET A 49 -3.53 7.45 20.34
C MET A 49 -2.64 7.90 19.20
N GLY A 50 -1.54 8.61 19.48
CA GLY A 50 -0.60 9.06 18.46
C GLY A 50 0.01 7.92 17.65
N THR A 51 0.46 6.85 18.33
CA THR A 51 1.08 5.69 17.68
C THR A 51 0.10 4.97 16.75
N LEU A 52 -1.11 4.68 17.23
CA LEU A 52 -2.13 3.98 16.45
C LEU A 52 -2.63 4.84 15.28
N PHE A 53 -2.91 6.12 15.53
CA PHE A 53 -3.40 7.04 14.51
C PHE A 53 -2.36 7.27 13.42
N LEU A 54 -1.10 7.49 13.79
CA LEU A 54 -0.01 7.67 12.83
C LEU A 54 0.14 6.41 11.96
N THR A 55 0.18 5.23 12.59
CA THR A 55 0.33 3.95 11.89
C THR A 55 -0.82 3.70 10.91
N ALA A 56 -2.08 3.89 11.34
CA ALA A 56 -3.25 3.77 10.49
C ALA A 56 -3.24 4.77 9.32
N SER A 57 -2.82 6.01 9.58
CA SER A 57 -2.70 7.05 8.56
C SER A 57 -1.62 6.71 7.53
N THR A 58 -0.47 6.20 7.96
CA THR A 58 0.60 5.74 7.05
C THR A 58 0.13 4.59 6.16
N LEU A 59 -0.61 3.61 6.71
CA LEU A 59 -1.17 2.51 5.91
C LEU A 59 -2.21 3.00 4.90
N THR A 60 -3.02 3.99 5.28
CA THR A 60 -4.02 4.61 4.39
C THR A 60 -3.33 5.41 3.28
N LEU A 61 -2.29 6.17 3.62
CA LEU A 61 -1.46 6.91 2.67
C LEU A 61 -0.78 5.97 1.67
N SER A 62 -0.19 4.87 2.14
CA SER A 62 0.45 3.87 1.30
C SER A 62 -0.54 3.23 0.31
N LYS A 63 -1.76 2.90 0.77
CA LYS A 63 -2.84 2.42 -0.11
C LYS A 63 -3.21 3.47 -1.15
N SER A 64 -3.52 4.70 -0.72
CA SER A 64 -3.89 5.78 -1.62
C SER A 64 -2.83 6.04 -2.71
N LEU A 65 -1.55 5.96 -2.37
CA LEU A 65 -0.46 6.11 -3.33
C LEU A 65 -0.40 4.94 -4.32
N ARG A 66 -0.56 3.71 -3.85
CA ARG A 66 -0.62 2.51 -4.72
C ARG A 66 -1.83 2.58 -5.65
N ASP A 67 -2.99 2.89 -5.11
CA ASP A 67 -4.24 3.00 -5.87
C ASP A 67 -4.09 4.05 -6.96
N ARG A 68 -3.52 5.22 -6.64
CA ARG A 68 -3.23 6.28 -7.62
C ARG A 68 -2.30 5.78 -8.75
N HIS A 69 -1.23 5.07 -8.39
CA HIS A 69 -0.28 4.53 -9.39
C HIS A 69 -0.94 3.49 -10.31
N GLU A 70 -1.80 2.63 -9.77
CA GLU A 70 -2.57 1.66 -10.54
C GLU A 70 -3.60 2.35 -11.45
N HIS A 71 -4.31 3.37 -10.94
CA HIS A 71 -5.23 4.19 -11.73
C HIS A 71 -4.55 4.90 -12.91
N GLU A 72 -3.41 5.55 -12.69
CA GLU A 72 -2.65 6.25 -13.75
C GLU A 72 -2.19 5.26 -14.84
N ARG A 73 -1.71 4.07 -14.45
CA ARG A 73 -1.35 3.00 -15.40
C ARG A 73 -2.53 2.53 -16.25
N LEU A 74 -3.69 2.31 -15.63
CA LEU A 74 -4.90 1.88 -16.33
C LEU A 74 -5.39 2.95 -17.31
N VAL A 75 -5.44 4.22 -16.88
CA VAL A 75 -5.83 5.35 -17.73
C VAL A 75 -4.91 5.48 -18.94
N ASN A 76 -3.60 5.34 -18.76
CA ASN A 76 -2.64 5.42 -19.86
C ASN A 76 -2.81 4.29 -20.89
N ARG A 77 -3.11 3.06 -20.44
CA ARG A 77 -3.42 1.93 -21.35
C ARG A 77 -4.70 2.16 -22.15
N VAL A 78 -5.74 2.75 -21.54
CA VAL A 78 -6.98 3.09 -22.25
C VAL A 78 -6.71 4.20 -23.27
N LYS A 79 -5.95 5.22 -22.89
CA LYS A 79 -5.55 6.30 -23.80
C LYS A 79 -4.79 5.76 -25.01
N SER A 80 -3.77 4.92 -24.81
CA SER A 80 -2.99 4.36 -25.93
C SER A 80 -3.87 3.52 -26.87
N ALA A 81 -4.74 2.66 -26.35
CA ALA A 81 -5.66 1.87 -27.17
C ALA A 81 -6.66 2.73 -27.96
N ARG A 82 -7.15 3.83 -27.36
CA ARG A 82 -8.03 4.79 -28.06
C ARG A 82 -7.27 5.58 -29.13
N THR A 83 -6.05 6.00 -28.83
CA THR A 83 -5.19 6.70 -29.80
C THR A 83 -4.88 5.79 -30.99
N GLU A 84 -4.55 4.52 -30.76
CA GLU A 84 -4.34 3.52 -31.84
C GLU A 84 -5.59 3.35 -32.72
N GLN A 85 -6.78 3.26 -32.14
CA GLN A 85 -8.05 3.17 -32.89
C GLN A 85 -8.35 4.42 -33.73
N VAL A 86 -7.94 5.59 -33.27
CA VAL A 86 -8.14 6.84 -34.02
C VAL A 86 -7.16 6.89 -35.20
N LEU A 87 -5.88 6.57 -34.97
CA LEU A 87 -4.87 6.51 -36.03
C LEU A 87 -5.25 5.51 -37.12
N SER A 88 -5.73 4.31 -36.75
CA SER A 88 -6.11 3.27 -37.73
C SER A 88 -7.27 3.68 -38.65
N LYS A 89 -8.14 4.62 -38.21
CA LYS A 89 -9.25 5.13 -39.04
C LYS A 89 -8.81 6.13 -40.09
N PHE A 90 -7.65 6.77 -39.91
CA PHE A 90 -7.11 7.74 -40.87
C PHE A 90 -6.13 7.10 -41.87
N ASP A 91 -5.58 5.93 -41.55
CA ASP A 91 -4.72 5.12 -42.43
C ASP A 91 -5.51 4.21 -43.42
N THR A 92 -6.83 4.43 -43.56
CA THR A 92 -7.70 3.77 -44.57
C THR A 92 -8.20 4.78 -45.57
#